data_AF-A0A0C9UC27-F1
#
_entry.id   AF-A0A0C9UC27-F1
#
_cell.length_a   1.000
_cell.length_b   1.000
_cell.length_c   1.000
_cell.angle_alpha   90.00
_cell.angle_beta   90.00
_cell.angle_gamma   90.00
#
_symmetry.space_group_name_H-M   'P 1'
#
loop_
_entity.id
_entity.type
_entity.pdbx_description
1 polymer ?
#
loop_
_entity_poly.entity_id
_entity_poly.type
_entity_poly.pdbx_seq_one_letter_code
_entity_poly.pdbx_strand_id
1 'polypeptide(L)'
;YWTVWEKEVDDILYRSNRHNCELGFCNNNKQRVCRARFPRELRPQTILHDDGRIESKHEEEMMNTFSYLLTYIIRCNTDVTHLLSGTLIHAVIAYITDYISKSPLKMYGTLESVKTVFSRNAELIIGDKTQQEKAR
;
A
#
# COMPACT_ATOMS: atom_id res chain seq x y z
N TYR A 1 35.38 -1.09 -7.54
CA TYR A 1 34.29 -1.88 -6.92
C TYR A 1 33.29 -0.96 -6.23
N TRP A 2 33.68 -0.22 -5.20
CA TRP A 2 32.81 0.76 -4.51
C TRP A 2 32.15 1.79 -5.43
N THR A 3 32.92 2.34 -6.37
CA THR A 3 32.42 3.29 -7.38
C THR A 3 31.40 2.70 -8.37
N VAL A 4 31.41 1.37 -8.56
CA VAL A 4 30.42 0.68 -9.40
C VAL A 4 29.15 0.47 -8.59
N TRP A 5 29.29 0.03 -7.34
CA TRP A 5 28.17 -0.15 -6.42
C TRP A 5 27.38 1.16 -6.20
N GLU A 6 28.05 2.27 -5.95
CA GLU A 6 27.39 3.58 -5.76
C GLU A 6 26.59 3.99 -7.00
N LYS A 7 27.19 3.86 -8.19
CA LYS A 7 26.51 4.17 -9.47
C LYS A 7 25.31 3.29 -9.71
N GLU A 8 25.40 2.00 -9.38
CA GLU A 8 24.28 1.09 -9.51
C GLU A 8 23.16 1.44 -8.54
N VAL A 9 23.47 1.73 -7.28
CA VAL A 9 22.45 2.14 -6.30
C VAL A 9 21.76 3.43 -6.74
N ASP A 10 22.54 4.43 -7.18
CA ASP A 10 22.02 5.69 -7.69
C ASP A 10 21.06 5.49 -8.87
N ASP A 11 21.44 4.66 -9.85
CA ASP A 11 20.58 4.33 -11.00
C ASP A 11 19.27 3.65 -10.58
N ILE A 12 19.32 2.73 -9.60
CA ILE A 12 18.11 2.09 -9.07
C ILE A 12 17.21 3.10 -8.36
N LEU A 13 17.77 3.95 -7.50
CA LEU A 13 17.03 4.97 -6.75
C LEU A 13 16.34 5.93 -7.71
N TYR A 14 17.09 6.43 -8.69
CA TYR A 14 16.61 7.33 -9.73
C TYR A 14 15.42 6.75 -10.50
N ARG A 15 15.48 5.45 -10.84
CA ARG A 15 14.45 4.79 -11.64
C ARG A 15 13.23 4.33 -10.84
N SER A 16 13.41 3.91 -9.59
CA SER A 16 12.39 3.16 -8.86
C SER A 16 11.86 3.83 -7.59
N ASN A 17 12.62 4.74 -6.99
CA ASN A 17 12.31 5.27 -5.65
C ASN A 17 11.77 6.71 -5.69
N ARG A 18 11.87 7.40 -6.83
CA ARG A 18 11.29 8.73 -6.99
C ARG A 18 9.80 8.69 -7.21
N HIS A 19 9.14 9.66 -6.60
CA HIS A 19 7.72 9.90 -6.74
C HIS A 19 7.47 11.04 -7.74
N ASN A 20 6.57 10.79 -8.69
CA ASN A 20 6.01 11.84 -9.52
C ASN A 20 4.52 11.96 -9.22
N CYS A 21 4.09 13.14 -8.80
CA CYS A 21 2.70 13.43 -8.48
C CYS A 21 1.89 13.65 -9.77
N GLU A 22 1.39 12.57 -10.38
CA GLU A 22 0.57 12.67 -11.59
C GLU A 22 -0.93 12.79 -11.30
N LEU A 23 -1.61 13.63 -12.09
CA LEU A 23 -3.07 13.81 -12.06
C LEU A 23 -3.75 12.49 -12.45
N GLY A 24 -4.51 11.91 -11.51
CA GLY A 24 -5.22 10.64 -11.70
C GLY A 24 -4.74 9.52 -10.79
N PHE A 25 -3.51 9.60 -10.26
CA PHE A 25 -2.95 8.61 -9.33
C PHE A 25 -3.08 9.07 -7.87
N CYS A 26 -2.02 9.66 -7.31
CA CYS A 26 -1.92 9.95 -5.89
C CYS A 26 -2.71 11.20 -5.45
N ASN A 27 -2.91 12.18 -6.35
CA ASN A 27 -3.59 13.44 -6.04
C ASN A 27 -5.09 13.42 -6.36
N ASN A 28 -5.63 12.26 -6.73
CA ASN A 28 -7.05 12.10 -7.05
C ASN A 28 -7.88 11.88 -5.78
N ASN A 29 -7.78 12.79 -4.81
CA ASN A 29 -8.63 12.79 -3.61
C ASN A 29 -9.24 14.18 -3.38
N LYS A 30 -10.29 14.25 -2.55
CA LYS A 30 -11.03 15.49 -2.26
C LYS A 30 -10.13 16.59 -1.69
N GLN A 31 -9.08 16.20 -0.97
CA GLN A 31 -8.14 17.10 -0.30
C GLN A 31 -7.06 17.64 -1.24
N ARG A 32 -6.94 17.10 -2.46
CA ARG A 32 -5.86 17.40 -3.42
C ARG A 32 -4.44 17.24 -2.84
N VAL A 33 -4.30 16.36 -1.84
CA VAL A 33 -3.01 16.03 -1.21
C VAL A 33 -2.53 14.68 -1.73
N CYS A 34 -1.22 14.49 -1.85
CA CYS A 34 -0.68 13.20 -2.25
C CYS A 34 -1.04 12.12 -1.22
N ARG A 35 -1.74 11.06 -1.64
CA ARG A 35 -2.06 9.90 -0.79
C ARG A 35 -0.82 9.23 -0.20
N ALA A 36 0.30 9.28 -0.91
CA ALA A 36 1.59 8.76 -0.45
C ALA A 36 2.35 9.72 0.48
N ARG A 37 1.76 10.88 0.81
CA ARG A 37 2.29 11.89 1.75
C ARG A 37 3.62 12.51 1.29
N PHE A 38 3.75 12.73 0.00
CA PHE A 38 4.80 13.57 -0.58
C PHE A 38 4.37 15.04 -0.63
N PRO A 39 5.29 16.01 -0.50
CA PRO A 39 6.74 15.84 -0.27
C PRO A 39 7.07 15.34 1.14
N ARG A 40 8.19 14.61 1.28
CA ARG A 40 8.72 14.13 2.57
C ARG A 40 9.50 15.25 3.27
N GLU A 41 9.62 15.13 4.59
CA GLU A 41 10.41 16.08 5.40
C GLU A 41 11.90 15.91 5.14
N LEU A 42 12.57 17.00 4.77
CA LEU A 42 14.01 17.05 4.59
C LEU A 42 14.75 17.11 5.92
N ARG A 43 15.80 16.30 6.05
CA ARG A 43 16.70 16.26 7.20
C ARG A 43 18.16 16.28 6.71
N PRO A 44 18.93 17.35 6.98
CA PRO A 44 20.31 17.46 6.48
C PRO A 44 21.29 16.48 7.15
N GLN A 45 20.90 15.90 8.28
CA GLN A 45 21.72 14.97 9.04
C GLN A 45 20.87 13.90 9.73
N THR A 46 21.50 12.79 10.07
CA THR A 46 20.89 11.74 10.88
C THR A 46 20.83 12.20 12.33
N ILE A 47 19.67 12.10 12.96
CA ILE A 47 19.43 12.50 14.36
C ILE A 47 19.19 11.24 15.18
N LEU A 48 19.92 11.11 16.29
CA LEU A 48 19.65 10.14 17.34
C LEU A 48 18.96 10.87 18.49
N HIS A 49 17.76 10.42 18.82
CA HIS A 49 16.97 10.95 19.93
C HIS A 49 17.33 10.22 21.24
N ASP A 50 17.09 10.87 22.38
CA ASP A 50 17.39 10.32 23.71
C ASP A 50 16.60 9.03 24.02
N ASP A 51 15.44 8.87 23.40
CA ASP A 51 14.59 7.67 23.50
C ASP A 51 15.06 6.51 22.60
N GLY A 52 16.20 6.67 21.93
CA GLY A 52 16.78 5.68 21.02
C GLY A 52 16.21 5.70 19.60
N ARG A 53 15.29 6.62 19.27
CA ARG A 53 14.81 6.78 17.89
C ARG A 53 15.91 7.34 16.99
N ILE A 54 16.03 6.76 15.79
CA ILE A 54 16.95 7.26 14.75
C ILE A 54 16.12 7.79 13.60
N GLU A 55 16.38 9.04 13.22
CA GLU A 55 15.85 9.65 12.01
C GLU A 55 17.00 9.86 11.04
N SER A 56 17.01 9.10 9.95
CA SER A 56 18.08 9.16 8.95
C SER A 56 18.08 10.50 8.23
N LYS A 57 19.28 10.93 7.82
CA LYS A 57 19.47 11.98 6.83
C LYS A 57 18.60 11.72 5.60
N HIS A 58 17.90 12.74 5.13
CA HIS A 58 16.98 12.68 3.99
C HIS A 58 16.98 14.00 3.23
N GLU A 59 17.57 14.04 2.04
CA GLU A 59 17.76 15.29 1.27
C GLU A 59 16.86 15.39 0.04
N GLU A 60 16.07 14.37 -0.25
CA GLU A 60 15.30 14.26 -1.49
C GLU A 60 13.80 14.15 -1.19
N GLU A 61 13.10 15.28 -1.21
CA GLU A 61 11.69 15.39 -0.77
C GLU A 61 10.72 14.50 -1.56
N MET A 62 11.07 14.16 -2.80
CA MET A 62 10.27 13.33 -3.70
C MET A 62 10.78 11.87 -3.76
N MET A 63 11.54 11.43 -2.77
CA MET A 63 11.99 10.04 -2.65
C MET A 63 11.60 9.47 -1.28
N ASN A 64 11.50 8.14 -1.14
CA ASN A 64 11.33 7.54 0.18
C ASN A 64 12.66 7.56 0.95
N THR A 65 12.60 7.32 2.26
CA THR A 65 13.79 6.99 3.03
C THR A 65 14.31 5.62 2.56
N PHE A 66 15.61 5.52 2.28
CA PHE A 66 16.21 4.31 1.72
C PHE A 66 17.49 3.93 2.46
N SER A 67 17.99 2.73 2.17
CA SER A 67 19.30 2.25 2.62
C SER A 67 20.03 1.72 1.41
N TYR A 68 21.26 2.20 1.17
CA TYR A 68 22.04 1.79 0.00
C TYR A 68 22.18 0.26 -0.12
N LEU A 69 22.38 -0.43 1.00
CA LEU A 69 22.51 -1.89 1.03
C LEU A 69 21.20 -2.57 0.61
N LEU A 70 20.07 -2.14 1.19
CA LEU A 70 18.77 -2.73 0.86
C LEU A 70 18.38 -2.42 -0.59
N THR A 71 18.63 -1.21 -1.07
CA THR A 71 18.38 -0.85 -2.46
C THR A 71 19.22 -1.70 -3.42
N TYR A 72 20.49 -1.93 -3.11
CA TYR A 72 21.36 -2.77 -3.92
C TYR A 72 20.90 -4.24 -3.95
N ILE A 73 20.44 -4.79 -2.83
CA ILE A 73 20.03 -6.20 -2.75
C ILE A 73 18.65 -6.42 -3.39
N ILE A 74 17.69 -5.56 -3.08
CA ILE A 74 16.28 -5.76 -3.44
C ILE A 74 15.98 -5.17 -4.84
N ARG A 75 16.79 -4.22 -5.31
CA ARG A 75 16.71 -3.61 -6.66
C ARG A 75 15.33 -3.00 -7.00
N CYS A 76 14.57 -2.54 -6.00
CA CYS A 76 13.24 -1.97 -6.18
C CYS A 76 12.97 -0.80 -5.22
N ASN A 77 11.74 -0.25 -5.29
CA ASN A 77 11.29 0.79 -4.37
C ASN A 77 11.23 0.26 -2.93
N THR A 78 11.94 0.93 -2.04
CA THR A 78 11.97 0.64 -0.60
C THR A 78 11.65 1.91 0.18
N ASP A 79 10.86 1.79 1.25
CA ASP A 79 10.61 2.83 2.26
C ASP A 79 11.08 2.29 3.62
N VAL A 80 12.24 2.76 4.08
CA VAL A 80 12.94 2.24 5.25
C VAL A 80 12.68 3.14 6.45
N THR A 81 12.30 2.54 7.57
CA THR A 81 12.08 3.25 8.85
C THR A 81 12.77 2.50 9.98
N HIS A 82 13.44 3.24 10.87
CA HIS A 82 14.04 2.66 12.08
C HIS A 82 12.98 2.46 13.17
N LEU A 83 12.82 1.23 13.64
CA LEU A 83 11.86 0.85 14.69
C LEU A 83 12.61 0.45 15.95
N LEU A 84 13.22 1.42 16.64
CA LEU A 84 14.05 1.16 17.82
C LEU A 84 13.31 1.26 19.16
N SER A 85 12.03 1.66 19.14
CA SER A 85 11.16 1.66 20.32
C SER A 85 10.33 0.37 20.39
N GLY A 86 10.31 -0.27 21.57
CA GLY A 86 9.52 -1.50 21.80
C GLY A 86 8.04 -1.32 21.49
N THR A 87 7.47 -0.15 21.79
CA THR A 87 6.06 0.18 21.49
C THR A 87 5.79 0.20 19.99
N LEU A 88 6.70 0.79 19.20
CA LEU A 88 6.57 0.83 17.74
C LEU A 88 6.64 -0.59 17.14
N ILE A 89 7.57 -1.42 17.63
CA ILE A 89 7.69 -2.82 17.20
C ILE A 89 6.41 -3.59 17.51
N HIS A 90 5.87 -3.48 18.73
CA HIS A 90 4.62 -4.16 19.10
C HIS A 90 3.45 -3.72 18.23
N ALA A 91 3.33 -2.43 17.93
CA ALA A 91 2.27 -1.91 17.06
C ALA A 91 2.39 -2.48 15.63
N VAL A 92 3.60 -2.54 15.08
CA VAL A 92 3.85 -3.11 13.74
C VAL A 92 3.56 -4.61 13.70
N ILE A 93 4.01 -5.37 14.70
CA ILE A 93 3.73 -6.81 14.81
C ILE A 93 2.22 -7.05 14.90
N ALA A 94 1.51 -6.30 15.74
CA ALA A 94 0.07 -6.42 15.89
C ALA A 94 -0.65 -6.14 14.55
N TYR A 95 -0.25 -5.08 13.85
CA TYR A 95 -0.80 -4.72 12.55
C TYR A 95 -0.57 -5.81 11.49
N ILE A 96 0.66 -6.31 11.36
CA ILE A 96 1.00 -7.40 10.43
C ILE A 96 0.20 -8.65 10.77
N THR A 97 0.10 -8.99 12.06
CA THR A 97 -0.64 -10.16 12.53
C THR A 97 -2.13 -10.03 12.21
N ASP A 98 -2.75 -8.88 12.48
CA ASP A 98 -4.14 -8.61 12.11
C ASP A 98 -4.35 -8.74 10.60
N TYR A 99 -3.42 -8.20 9.80
CA TYR A 99 -3.51 -8.27 8.35
C TYR A 99 -3.40 -9.70 7.81
N ILE A 100 -2.44 -10.49 8.29
CA ILE A 100 -2.22 -11.86 7.85
C ILE A 100 -3.33 -12.80 8.36
N SER A 101 -3.77 -12.61 9.60
CA SER A 101 -4.83 -13.41 10.22
C SER A 101 -6.23 -13.04 9.74
N LYS A 102 -6.36 -11.94 8.99
CA LYS A 102 -7.60 -11.54 8.32
C LYS A 102 -8.07 -12.68 7.42
N SER A 103 -9.03 -13.45 7.92
CA SER A 103 -9.56 -14.59 7.18
C SER A 103 -10.10 -14.09 5.86
N PRO A 104 -9.59 -14.56 4.71
CA PRO A 104 -10.17 -14.18 3.43
C PRO A 104 -11.62 -14.66 3.44
N LEU A 105 -12.55 -13.76 3.07
CA LEU A 105 -13.90 -14.17 2.77
C LEU A 105 -13.82 -15.24 1.69
N LYS A 106 -14.13 -16.49 2.07
CA LYS A 106 -14.04 -17.61 1.14
C LYS A 106 -14.99 -17.31 -0.01
N MET A 107 -14.48 -17.22 -1.23
CA MET A 107 -15.26 -17.03 -2.46
C MET A 107 -16.47 -17.97 -2.50
N TYR A 108 -16.28 -19.21 -2.01
CA TYR A 108 -17.35 -20.17 -1.81
C TYR A 108 -18.52 -19.65 -0.97
N GLY A 109 -18.28 -19.02 0.18
CA GLY A 109 -19.32 -18.45 1.04
C GLY A 109 -20.06 -17.28 0.38
N THR A 110 -19.35 -16.45 -0.39
CA THR A 110 -19.97 -15.38 -1.19
C THR A 110 -20.87 -15.97 -2.28
N LEU A 111 -20.37 -16.96 -3.04
CA LEU A 111 -21.13 -17.63 -4.09
C LEU A 111 -22.34 -18.41 -3.55
N GLU A 112 -22.20 -19.05 -2.40
CA GLU A 112 -23.30 -19.76 -1.74
C GLU A 112 -24.38 -18.79 -1.25
N SER A 113 -23.99 -17.61 -0.75
CA SER A 113 -24.93 -16.55 -0.38
C SER A 113 -25.71 -16.03 -1.59
N VAL A 114 -25.01 -15.78 -2.70
CA VAL A 114 -25.63 -15.39 -3.97
C VAL A 114 -26.60 -16.47 -4.43
N LYS A 115 -26.14 -17.74 -4.52
CA LYS A 115 -26.98 -18.88 -4.90
C LYS A 115 -28.22 -18.99 -4.02
N THR A 116 -28.08 -18.84 -2.71
CA THR A 116 -29.19 -18.91 -1.75
C THR A 116 -30.24 -17.83 -2.02
N VAL A 117 -29.82 -16.59 -2.31
CA VAL A 117 -30.73 -15.49 -2.66
C VAL A 117 -31.44 -15.77 -3.99
N PHE A 118 -30.71 -16.24 -5.01
CA PHE A 118 -31.30 -16.58 -6.31
C PHE A 118 -32.27 -17.75 -6.23
N SER A 119 -31.95 -18.80 -5.45
CA SER A 119 -32.83 -19.95 -5.25
C SER A 119 -34.08 -19.60 -4.45
N ARG A 120 -34.00 -18.71 -3.46
CA ARG A 120 -35.17 -18.25 -2.68
C ARG A 120 -36.11 -17.34 -3.47
N ASN A 121 -35.56 -16.56 -4.41
CA ASN A 121 -36.32 -15.65 -5.26
C ASN A 121 -36.52 -16.22 -6.67
N ALA A 122 -36.37 -17.53 -6.87
CA ALA A 122 -36.45 -18.16 -8.19
C ALA A 122 -37.80 -17.84 -8.87
N GLU A 123 -38.90 -17.80 -8.12
CA GLU A 123 -40.23 -17.45 -8.63
C GLU A 123 -40.38 -15.98 -9.05
N LEU A 124 -39.59 -15.06 -8.47
CA LEU A 124 -39.58 -13.63 -8.84
C LEU A 124 -38.68 -13.34 -10.06
N ILE A 125 -37.68 -14.19 -10.31
CA ILE A 125 -36.69 -14.02 -11.38
C ILE A 125 -37.13 -14.78 -12.64
N ILE A 126 -37.80 -15.93 -12.47
CA ILE A 126 -38.48 -16.65 -13.54
C ILE A 126 -39.79 -15.89 -13.78
N GLY A 127 -39.68 -14.75 -14.48
CA GLY A 127 -40.83 -13.93 -14.84
C GLY A 127 -41.94 -14.77 -15.45
N ASP A 128 -43.13 -14.63 -14.89
CA ASP A 128 -44.35 -15.25 -15.37
C ASP A 128 -44.61 -14.78 -16.82
N LYS A 129 -44.38 -15.67 -17.80
CA LYS A 129 -44.67 -15.41 -19.23
C LYS A 129 -46.16 -15.16 -19.51
N THR A 130 -47.02 -15.22 -18.50
CA THR A 130 -48.48 -15.20 -18.61
C THR A 130 -49.15 -13.82 -18.48
N GLN A 131 -48.41 -12.72 -18.29
CA GLN A 131 -49.04 -11.38 -18.31
C GLN A 131 -49.28 -10.83 -19.72
N GLN A 132 -48.58 -11.30 -20.76
CA GLN A 132 -48.84 -10.88 -22.15
C GLN A 132 -50.04 -11.61 -22.80
N GLU A 133 -50.49 -12.74 -22.24
CA GLU A 133 -51.61 -13.53 -22.80
C GLU A 133 -52.99 -13.17 -22.23
N LYS A 134 -53.07 -12.36 -21.17
CA LYS A 134 -54.35 -11.90 -20.59
C LYS A 134 -54.83 -10.52 -21.10
N ALA A 135 -54.09 -9.91 -22.02
CA ALA A 135 -54.39 -8.59 -22.59
C ALA A 135 -54.93 -8.66 -24.03
N ARG A 136 -55.41 -9.82 -24.48
CA ARG A 136 -55.98 -10.00 -25.81
C ARG A 136 -57.31 -10.73 -25.76
#